data_AF-A0A847MMR6-F1
#
_entry.id   AF-A0A847MMR6-F1
#
_cell.length_a   1.000
_cell.length_b   1.000
_cell.length_c   1.000
_cell.angle_alpha   90.00
_cell.angle_beta   90.00
_cell.angle_gamma   90.00
#
_symmetry.space_group_name_H-M   'P 1'
#
loop_
_entity.id
_entity.type
_entity.pdbx_description
1 polymer ?
#
loop_
_entity_poly.entity_id
_entity_poly.type
_entity_poly.pdbx_seq_one_letter_code
_entity_poly.pdbx_strand_id
1 'polypeptide(L)'
;MQLKPLKIIALLLTPLLLAACSKTEYPQSTKNELLSMCMEGIMSGQTPVLDKKHKKEDISKNLELCEFRLVNFMNKVDFEDYQRYQLHLYQSFERAYRQKYILSDVYNNLSDNDQRVFANISMIMLGLGEKDE
;
A
#
# COMPACT_ATOMS: atom_id res chain seq x y z
N MET A 1 -31.41 34.06 -30.58
CA MET A 1 -29.98 33.98 -30.21
C MET A 1 -29.58 32.50 -30.24
N GLN A 2 -28.98 32.02 -31.33
CA GLN A 2 -28.69 30.60 -31.51
C GLN A 2 -27.42 30.20 -30.75
N LEU A 3 -27.57 29.41 -29.68
CA LEU A 3 -26.42 28.77 -29.02
C LEU A 3 -25.86 27.67 -29.93
N LYS A 4 -24.64 27.87 -30.42
CA LYS A 4 -23.92 26.91 -31.26
C LYS A 4 -23.73 25.58 -30.50
N PRO A 5 -24.15 24.42 -31.07
CA PRO A 5 -24.10 23.12 -30.40
C PRO A 5 -22.67 22.68 -30.02
N LEU A 6 -21.66 23.20 -30.71
CA LEU A 6 -20.24 22.94 -30.42
C LEU A 6 -19.81 23.38 -29.01
N LYS A 7 -20.37 24.47 -28.47
CA LYS A 7 -20.00 24.97 -27.14
C LYS A 7 -20.58 24.11 -26.00
N ILE A 8 -21.70 23.44 -26.24
CA ILE A 8 -22.38 22.61 -25.25
C ILE A 8 -21.65 21.27 -25.11
N ILE A 9 -21.16 20.71 -26.22
CA ILE A 9 -20.38 19.47 -26.23
C ILE A 9 -19.05 19.66 -25.48
N ALA A 10 -18.37 20.78 -25.70
CA ALA A 10 -17.12 21.11 -24.99
C ALA A 10 -17.33 21.31 -23.48
N LEU A 11 -18.49 21.78 -23.03
CA LEU A 11 -18.82 21.99 -21.61
C LEU A 11 -19.18 20.68 -20.89
N LEU A 12 -19.66 19.67 -21.62
CA LEU A 12 -20.04 18.36 -21.07
C LEU A 12 -18.87 17.37 -21.02
N LEU A 13 -17.87 17.51 -21.89
CA LEU A 13 -16.67 16.65 -21.92
C LEU A 13 -15.61 17.04 -20.87
N THR A 14 -15.58 18.31 -20.45
CA THR A 14 -14.64 18.79 -19.43
C THR A 14 -14.78 18.10 -18.06
N PRO A 15 -15.97 17.91 -17.46
CA PRO A 15 -16.07 17.22 -16.17
C PRO A 15 -15.69 15.73 -16.22
N LEU A 16 -15.87 15.06 -17.36
CA LEU A 16 -15.46 13.65 -17.54
C LEU A 16 -13.94 13.48 -17.55
N LEU A 17 -13.20 14.46 -18.05
CA LEU A 17 -11.73 14.46 -18.04
C LEU A 17 -11.17 14.77 -16.65
N LEU A 18 -11.87 15.54 -15.81
CA LEU A 18 -11.45 15.80 -14.43
C LEU A 18 -11.66 14.59 -13.50
N ALA A 19 -12.69 13.76 -13.74
CA ALA A 19 -12.92 12.54 -12.97
C ALA A 19 -11.85 11.47 -13.21
N ALA A 20 -11.16 11.48 -14.36
CA ALA A 20 -10.07 10.55 -14.67
C ALA A 20 -8.74 10.89 -13.97
N CYS A 21 -8.65 12.07 -13.34
CA CYS A 21 -7.43 12.53 -12.65
C CYS A 21 -7.56 12.51 -11.11
N SER A 22 -8.67 12.04 -10.54
CA SER A 22 -8.75 11.86 -9.09
C SER A 22 -8.06 10.57 -8.69
N LYS A 23 -7.05 10.67 -7.83
CA LYS A 23 -6.38 9.50 -7.23
C LYS A 23 -7.40 8.68 -6.45
N THR A 24 -7.45 7.36 -6.67
CA THR A 24 -8.36 6.50 -5.91
C THR A 24 -7.95 6.47 -4.45
N GLU A 25 -8.90 6.75 -3.56
CA GLU A 25 -8.65 6.67 -2.12
C GLU A 25 -8.58 5.22 -1.65
N TYR A 26 -7.74 4.97 -0.63
CA TYR A 26 -7.69 3.68 0.03
C TYR A 26 -9.04 3.38 0.72
N PRO A 27 -9.69 2.25 0.39
CA PRO A 27 -10.87 1.80 1.11
C PRO A 27 -10.56 1.57 2.59
N GLN A 28 -11.56 1.76 3.46
CA GLN A 28 -11.39 1.58 4.89
C GLN A 28 -10.95 0.14 5.25
N SER A 29 -11.45 -0.87 4.53
CA SER A 29 -11.03 -2.26 4.70
C SER A 29 -9.53 -2.43 4.48
N THR A 30 -8.98 -1.87 3.40
CA THR A 30 -7.55 -1.93 3.11
C THR A 30 -6.71 -1.18 4.14
N LYS A 31 -7.19 -0.03 4.62
CA LYS A 31 -6.54 0.69 5.74
C LYS A 31 -6.45 -0.20 6.98
N ASN A 32 -7.54 -0.87 7.33
CA ASN A 32 -7.60 -1.77 8.47
C ASN A 32 -6.68 -2.99 8.31
N GLU A 33 -6.59 -3.56 7.10
CA GLU A 33 -5.65 -4.66 6.80
C GLU A 33 -4.19 -4.23 7.00
N LEU A 34 -3.81 -3.05 6.49
CA LEU A 34 -2.47 -2.50 6.65
C LEU A 34 -2.14 -2.21 8.13
N LEU A 35 -3.11 -1.71 8.89
CA LEU A 35 -2.97 -1.52 10.35
C LEU A 35 -2.79 -2.86 11.06
N SER A 36 -3.60 -3.87 10.72
CA SER A 36 -3.48 -5.23 11.29
C SER A 36 -2.11 -5.82 11.03
N MET A 37 -1.62 -5.72 9.78
CA MET A 37 -0.28 -6.17 9.39
C MET A 37 0.82 -5.53 10.25
N CYS A 38 0.75 -4.21 10.46
CA CYS A 38 1.71 -3.50 11.30
C CYS A 38 1.63 -3.96 12.78
N MET A 39 0.43 -4.06 13.34
CA MET A 39 0.20 -4.49 14.72
C MET A 39 0.69 -5.92 14.96
N GLU A 40 0.35 -6.84 14.06
CA GLU A 40 0.79 -8.24 14.10
C GLU A 40 2.32 -8.35 14.00
N GLY A 41 2.93 -7.54 13.13
CA GLY A 41 4.38 -7.44 13.03
C GLY A 41 5.03 -6.98 14.34
N ILE A 42 4.46 -5.99 15.03
CA ILE A 42 4.98 -5.51 16.32
C ILE A 42 4.83 -6.58 17.39
N MET A 43 3.66 -7.20 17.49
CA MET A 43 3.35 -8.24 18.47
C MET A 43 4.22 -9.49 18.29
N SER A 44 4.48 -9.90 17.05
CA SER A 44 5.38 -11.01 16.71
C SER A 44 6.87 -10.65 16.83
N GLY A 45 7.19 -9.36 17.00
CA GLY A 45 8.55 -8.85 17.07
C GLY A 45 9.29 -8.76 15.73
N GLN A 46 8.58 -8.95 14.62
CA GLN A 46 9.11 -8.79 13.26
C GLN A 46 9.23 -7.31 12.88
N THR A 47 8.41 -6.44 13.46
CA THR A 47 8.40 -5.01 13.22
C THR A 47 8.97 -4.28 14.43
N PRO A 48 10.05 -3.49 14.30
CA PRO A 48 10.61 -2.74 15.40
C PRO A 48 9.68 -1.59 15.81
N VAL A 49 9.73 -1.27 17.10
CA VAL A 49 9.10 -0.10 17.70
C VAL A 49 10.17 0.98 17.88
N LEU A 50 9.85 2.22 17.52
CA LEU A 50 10.81 3.32 17.40
C LEU A 50 11.47 3.76 18.72
N ASP A 51 10.87 3.46 19.88
CA ASP A 51 11.38 3.89 21.18
C ASP A 51 11.75 2.68 22.05
N LYS A 52 13.01 2.63 22.53
CA LYS A 52 13.51 1.59 23.46
C LYS A 52 12.76 1.58 24.79
N LYS A 53 12.06 2.67 25.15
CA LYS A 53 11.18 2.75 26.34
C LYS A 53 9.75 2.32 26.06
N HIS A 54 9.38 2.13 24.79
CA HIS A 54 8.07 1.66 24.39
C HIS A 54 8.00 0.15 24.56
N LYS A 55 7.14 -0.29 25.47
CA LYS A 55 6.90 -1.71 25.67
C LYS A 55 5.99 -2.22 24.57
N LYS A 56 6.31 -3.37 23.99
CA LYS A 56 5.47 -4.01 22.96
C LYS A 56 4.03 -4.25 23.42
N GLU A 57 3.79 -4.34 24.73
CA GLU A 57 2.45 -4.50 25.30
C GLU A 57 1.60 -3.22 25.31
N ASP A 58 2.17 -2.04 24.99
CA ASP A 58 1.42 -0.78 24.93
C ASP A 58 0.64 -0.67 23.61
N ILE A 59 -0.56 -1.26 23.61
CA ILE A 59 -1.45 -1.35 22.44
C ILE A 59 -1.79 0.02 21.87
N SER A 60 -2.05 1.02 22.73
CA SER A 60 -2.46 2.35 22.30
C SER A 60 -1.36 3.02 21.49
N LYS A 61 -0.13 2.99 22.00
CA LYS A 61 1.00 3.60 21.29
C LYS A 61 1.42 2.80 20.05
N ASN A 62 1.26 1.47 20.06
CA ASN A 62 1.49 0.66 18.86
C ASN A 62 0.51 1.06 17.74
N LEU A 63 -0.76 1.29 18.09
CA LEU A 63 -1.77 1.73 17.13
C LEU A 63 -1.41 3.12 16.56
N GLU A 64 -1.03 4.08 17.41
CA GLU A 64 -0.57 5.41 16.97
C GLU A 64 0.60 5.31 15.99
N LEU A 65 1.59 4.46 16.29
CA LEU A 65 2.72 4.20 15.40
C LEU A 65 2.26 3.62 14.05
N CYS A 66 1.36 2.64 14.07
CA CYS A 66 0.85 2.02 12.85
C CYS A 66 -0.01 2.98 12.02
N GLU A 67 -0.79 3.86 12.65
CA GLU A 67 -1.53 4.93 11.98
C GLU A 67 -0.59 5.93 11.31
N PHE A 68 0.45 6.36 12.01
CA PHE A 68 1.49 7.22 11.44
C PHE A 68 2.14 6.59 10.20
N ARG A 69 2.51 5.31 10.29
CA ARG A 69 3.10 4.57 9.17
C ARG A 69 2.12 4.41 8.00
N LEU A 70 0.85 4.13 8.28
CA LEU A 70 -0.20 4.03 7.26
C LEU A 70 -0.34 5.35 6.49
N VAL A 71 -0.40 6.49 7.17
CA VAL A 71 -0.48 7.81 6.52
C VAL A 71 0.73 8.04 5.61
N ASN A 72 1.94 7.74 6.10
CA ASN A 72 3.16 7.87 5.30
C ASN A 72 3.16 6.94 4.08
N PHE A 73 2.66 5.71 4.24
CA PHE A 73 2.56 4.74 3.15
C PHE A 73 1.60 5.21 2.06
N MET A 74 0.39 5.66 2.41
CA MET A 74 -0.61 6.14 1.45
C MET A 74 -0.16 7.40 0.68
N ASN A 75 0.74 8.19 1.28
CA ASN A 75 1.38 9.34 0.61
C ASN A 75 2.44 8.92 -0.41
N LYS A 76 3.00 7.71 -0.29
CA LYS A 76 4.08 7.19 -1.15
C LYS A 76 3.62 6.19 -2.20
N VAL A 77 2.54 5.47 -1.92
CA VAL A 77 2.03 4.39 -2.76
C VAL A 77 0.57 4.65 -3.11
N ASP A 78 0.31 4.80 -4.40
CA ASP A 78 -1.05 4.93 -4.94
C ASP A 78 -1.85 3.63 -4.71
N PHE A 79 -3.15 3.74 -4.49
CA PHE A 79 -3.97 2.58 -4.16
C PHE A 79 -4.00 1.57 -5.31
N GLU A 80 -4.02 2.05 -6.56
CA GLU A 80 -4.02 1.23 -7.76
C GLU A 80 -2.74 0.39 -7.89
N ASP A 81 -1.59 0.96 -7.49
CA ASP A 81 -0.32 0.25 -7.46
C ASP A 81 -0.31 -0.80 -6.34
N TYR A 82 -0.85 -0.47 -5.16
CA TYR A 82 -0.98 -1.42 -4.06
C TYR A 82 -1.91 -2.59 -4.42
N GLN A 83 -3.07 -2.32 -5.01
CA GLN A 83 -4.03 -3.33 -5.43
C GLN A 83 -3.45 -4.25 -6.51
N ARG A 84 -2.72 -3.67 -7.48
CA ARG A 84 -2.02 -4.44 -8.52
C ARG A 84 -0.94 -5.34 -7.90
N TYR A 85 -0.15 -4.80 -6.98
CA TYR A 85 0.85 -5.57 -6.24
C TYR A 85 0.22 -6.77 -5.52
N GLN A 86 -0.89 -6.58 -4.78
CA GLN A 86 -1.56 -7.67 -4.07
C GLN A 86 -2.02 -8.78 -5.04
N LEU A 87 -2.60 -8.40 -6.18
CA LEU A 87 -3.03 -9.35 -7.21
C LEU A 87 -1.84 -10.14 -7.77
N HIS A 88 -0.76 -9.46 -8.14
CA HIS A 88 0.42 -10.09 -8.72
C HIS A 88 1.15 -10.98 -7.71
N LEU A 89 1.18 -10.58 -6.44
CA LEU A 89 1.72 -11.40 -5.36
C LEU A 89 0.91 -12.69 -5.22
N TYR A 90 -0.42 -12.60 -5.16
CA TYR A 90 -1.31 -13.77 -5.09
C TYR A 90 -1.11 -14.71 -6.28
N GLN A 91 -1.11 -14.19 -7.50
CA GLN A 91 -0.90 -14.98 -8.72
C GLN A 91 0.49 -15.61 -8.77
N SER A 92 1.51 -14.95 -8.21
CA SER A 92 2.87 -15.48 -8.14
C SER A 92 2.96 -16.59 -7.10
N PHE A 93 2.32 -16.45 -5.94
CA PHE A 93 2.19 -17.53 -4.96
C PHE A 93 1.42 -18.72 -5.51
N GLU A 94 0.30 -18.50 -6.20
CA GLU A 94 -0.50 -19.59 -6.78
C GLU A 94 0.32 -20.41 -7.78
N ARG A 95 1.08 -19.74 -8.67
CA ARG A 95 1.99 -20.39 -9.61
C ARG A 95 3.10 -21.16 -8.90
N ALA A 96 3.77 -20.53 -7.93
CA ALA A 96 4.86 -21.13 -7.18
C ALA A 96 4.41 -22.36 -6.39
N TYR A 97 3.25 -22.28 -5.71
CA TYR A 97 2.68 -23.39 -4.94
C TYR A 97 2.39 -24.61 -5.82
N ARG A 98 1.79 -24.39 -7.01
CA ARG A 98 1.52 -25.47 -7.97
C ARG A 98 2.79 -26.16 -8.48
N GLN A 99 3.92 -25.45 -8.49
CA GLN A 99 5.18 -25.92 -9.08
C GLN A 99 6.26 -26.24 -8.04
N LYS A 100 5.94 -26.19 -6.73
CA LYS A 100 6.86 -26.42 -5.60
C LYS A 100 8.09 -25.48 -5.59
N TYR A 101 7.96 -24.27 -6.12
CA TYR A 101 9.06 -23.29 -6.13
C TYR A 101 9.33 -22.68 -4.75
N ILE A 102 10.53 -22.12 -4.60
CA ILE A 102 11.02 -21.48 -3.37
C ILE A 102 10.43 -20.07 -3.28
N LEU A 103 10.20 -19.57 -2.08
CA LEU A 103 9.64 -18.23 -1.83
C LEU A 103 10.39 -17.09 -2.57
N SER A 104 11.69 -17.26 -2.81
CA SER A 104 12.51 -16.31 -3.60
C SER A 104 11.99 -16.09 -5.01
N ASP A 105 11.42 -17.13 -5.62
CA ASP A 105 10.92 -17.09 -6.99
C ASP A 105 9.59 -16.31 -7.06
N VAL A 106 8.87 -16.20 -5.94
CA VAL A 106 7.67 -15.36 -5.85
C VAL A 106 8.04 -13.88 -5.94
N TYR A 107 9.10 -13.47 -5.25
CA TYR A 107 9.55 -12.08 -5.24
C TYR A 107 10.26 -11.68 -6.53
N ASN A 108 11.19 -12.51 -7.01
CA ASN A 108 12.01 -12.20 -8.19
C ASN A 108 11.19 -12.09 -9.50
N ASN A 109 9.98 -12.65 -9.53
CA ASN A 109 9.08 -12.59 -10.67
C ASN A 109 8.07 -11.42 -10.60
N LEU A 110 8.12 -10.60 -9.55
CA LEU A 110 7.34 -9.37 -9.46
C LEU A 110 7.92 -8.31 -10.40
N SER A 111 7.04 -7.45 -10.93
CA SER A 111 7.49 -6.29 -11.72
C SER A 111 8.28 -5.30 -10.86
N ASP A 112 9.10 -4.45 -11.47
CA ASP A 112 9.83 -3.38 -10.76
C ASP A 112 8.90 -2.50 -9.90
N ASN A 113 7.69 -2.26 -10.40
CA ASN A 113 6.65 -1.51 -9.69
C ASN A 113 6.20 -2.22 -8.41
N ASP A 114 5.94 -3.53 -8.51
CA ASP A 114 5.48 -4.36 -7.40
C ASP A 114 6.60 -4.56 -6.38
N GLN A 115 7.84 -4.71 -6.82
CA GLN A 115 9.02 -4.74 -5.94
C GLN A 115 9.19 -3.41 -5.19
N ARG A 116 8.93 -2.27 -5.85
CA ARG A 116 8.92 -0.95 -5.19
C ARG A 116 7.81 -0.84 -4.15
N VAL A 117 6.60 -1.32 -4.45
CA VAL A 117 5.49 -1.35 -3.48
C VAL A 117 5.87 -2.23 -2.29
N PHE A 118 6.39 -3.43 -2.52
CA PHE A 118 6.90 -4.31 -1.47
C PHE A 118 7.95 -3.62 -0.60
N ALA A 119 8.94 -2.96 -1.21
CA ALA A 119 9.98 -2.24 -0.48
C ALA A 119 9.39 -1.12 0.40
N ASN A 120 8.40 -0.37 -0.09
CA ASN A 120 7.71 0.64 0.70
C ASN A 120 6.90 0.03 1.86
N ILE A 121 6.26 -1.14 1.66
CA ILE A 121 5.61 -1.87 2.76
C ILE A 121 6.65 -2.25 3.81
N SER A 122 7.77 -2.87 3.41
CA SER A 122 8.82 -3.30 4.32
C SER A 122 9.41 -2.12 5.10
N MET A 123 9.78 -1.04 4.41
CA MET A 123 10.43 0.12 5.05
C MET A 123 9.45 0.92 5.90
N ILE A 124 8.25 1.21 5.40
CA ILE A 124 7.33 2.15 6.05
C ILE A 124 6.43 1.41 7.04
N MET A 125 5.68 0.39 6.58
CA MET A 125 4.70 -0.30 7.43
C MET A 125 5.41 -1.19 8.46
N LEU A 126 6.45 -1.91 8.02
CA LEU A 126 7.17 -2.86 8.86
C LEU A 126 8.44 -2.28 9.49
N GLY A 127 8.87 -1.06 9.16
CA GLY A 127 10.07 -0.46 9.75
C GLY A 127 11.37 -1.22 9.45
N LEU A 128 11.38 -2.05 8.40
CA LEU A 128 12.51 -2.89 7.99
C LEU A 128 13.32 -2.14 6.93
N GLY A 129 14.24 -1.28 7.35
CA GLY A 129 15.05 -0.50 6.41
C GLY A 129 16.07 0.42 7.07
N GLU A 130 15.77 0.88 8.28
CA GLU A 130 16.76 1.54 9.13
C GLU A 130 17.52 0.43 9.87
N LYS A 131 18.71 0.08 9.36
CA LYS A 131 19.75 -0.38 10.28
C LYS A 131 20.01 0.81 11.20
N ASP A 132 19.84 0.60 12.50
CA ASP A 132 20.39 1.47 13.52
C ASP A 132 21.85 1.81 13.14
N GLU A 133 22.09 3.04 12.68
CA GLU A 133 23.40 3.70 12.85
C GLU A 133 23.46 4.25 14.28
#